data_AF-A0A662FAD9-F1
#
_entry.id   AF-A0A662FAD9-F1
#
_cell.length_a   1.000
_cell.length_b   1.000
_cell.length_c   1.000
_cell.angle_alpha   90.00
_cell.angle_beta   90.00
_cell.angle_gamma   90.00
#
_symmetry.space_group_name_H-M   'P 1'
#
loop_
_entity.id
_entity.type
_entity.pdbx_description
1 polymer ?
#
loop_
_entity_poly.entity_id
_entity_poly.type
_entity_poly.pdbx_seq_one_letter_code
_entity_poly.pdbx_strand_id
1 'polypeptide(L)'
;MGFKEIPPVPSVDDLIDIVFKRASRRAKQLKARKKKGRIKESELLRVGIVRDMLISRLDKIVASFPTVDELNIFYKKLVSEFIGIVELKKSLAAVRWARVKINNLFKQINAQMKKVDDS
;
A
#
# COMPACT_ATOMS: atom_id res chain seq x y z
N MET A 1 -0.16 -25.03 5.55
CA MET A 1 -0.86 -23.80 5.97
C MET A 1 -1.83 -23.42 4.87
N GLY A 2 -3.14 -23.59 5.09
CA GLY A 2 -4.16 -23.41 4.02
C GLY A 2 -4.70 -21.99 3.98
N PHE A 3 -5.50 -21.61 4.97
CA PHE A 3 -6.18 -20.30 5.00
C PHE A 3 -6.42 -19.78 6.43
N LYS A 4 -5.93 -20.52 7.45
CA LYS A 4 -6.18 -20.25 8.88
C LYS A 4 -5.47 -19.01 9.45
N GLU A 5 -4.45 -18.52 8.76
CA GLU A 5 -3.57 -17.44 9.25
C GLU A 5 -3.70 -16.14 8.44
N ILE A 6 -4.75 -16.00 7.63
CA ILE A 6 -5.00 -14.77 6.87
C ILE A 6 -5.50 -13.71 7.84
N PRO A 7 -4.74 -12.61 8.07
CA PRO A 7 -5.19 -11.53 8.92
C PRO A 7 -6.38 -10.80 8.27
N PRO A 8 -7.27 -10.20 9.07
CA PRO A 8 -8.37 -9.43 8.53
C PRO A 8 -7.85 -8.30 7.64
N VAL A 9 -8.39 -8.21 6.42
CA VAL A 9 -8.07 -7.14 5.48
C VAL A 9 -8.81 -5.88 5.95
N PRO A 10 -8.12 -4.78 6.24
CA PRO A 10 -8.77 -3.55 6.69
C PRO A 10 -9.62 -2.95 5.56
N SER A 11 -10.67 -2.21 5.94
CA SER A 11 -11.44 -1.39 5.00
C SER A 11 -10.55 -0.36 4.31
N VAL A 12 -10.94 0.06 3.10
CA VAL A 12 -10.24 1.10 2.34
C VAL A 12 -10.21 2.41 3.14
N ASP A 13 -11.33 2.80 3.74
CA ASP A 13 -11.43 4.04 4.51
C ASP A 13 -10.50 4.02 5.72
N ASP A 14 -10.52 2.92 6.50
CA ASP A 14 -9.64 2.73 7.65
C ASP A 14 -8.16 2.76 7.25
N LEU A 15 -7.83 2.09 6.14
CA LEU A 15 -6.48 2.05 5.60
C LEU A 15 -5.98 3.46 5.27
N ILE A 16 -6.79 4.23 4.53
CA ILE A 16 -6.48 5.59 4.13
C ILE A 16 -6.34 6.47 5.38
N ASP A 17 -7.32 6.43 6.28
CA ASP A 17 -7.32 7.24 7.49
C ASP A 17 -6.08 7.03 8.35
N ILE A 18 -5.73 5.77 8.63
CA ILE A 18 -4.56 5.43 9.45
C ILE A 18 -3.29 5.96 8.81
N VAL A 19 -3.14 5.78 7.49
CA VAL A 19 -1.94 6.18 6.75
C VAL A 19 -1.82 7.70 6.70
N PHE A 20 -2.89 8.41 6.33
CA PHE A 20 -2.88 9.87 6.21
C PHE A 20 -2.75 10.57 7.57
N LYS A 21 -3.40 10.06 8.63
CA LYS A 21 -3.23 10.57 10.01
C LYS A 21 -1.78 10.45 10.46
N ARG A 22 -1.14 9.29 10.23
CA ARG A 22 0.27 9.07 10.60
C ARG A 22 1.23 9.95 9.79
N ALA A 23 1.03 10.04 8.47
CA ALA A 23 1.83 10.89 7.61
C ALA A 23 1.71 12.38 8.00
N SER A 24 0.49 12.85 8.24
CA SER A 24 0.21 14.22 8.66
C SER A 24 0.87 14.57 9.99
N ARG A 25 0.81 13.67 10.98
CA ARG A 25 1.46 13.85 12.28
C ARG A 25 2.98 14.03 12.12
N ARG A 26 3.64 13.17 11.34
CA ARG A 26 5.09 13.27 11.12
C ARG A 26 5.50 14.52 10.34
N ALA A 27 4.72 14.88 9.32
CA ALA A 27 4.95 16.11 8.57
C ALA A 27 4.83 17.36 9.48
N LYS A 28 3.80 17.42 10.34
CA LYS A 28 3.63 18.50 11.33
C LYS A 28 4.80 18.58 12.30
N GLN A 29 5.28 17.44 12.80
CA GLN A 29 6.46 17.40 13.68
C GLN A 29 7.71 17.95 13.00
N LEU A 30 7.92 17.66 11.71
CA LEU A 30 9.05 18.22 10.96
C LEU A 30 8.91 19.74 10.77
N LYS A 31 7.71 20.23 10.42
CA LYS A 31 7.42 21.67 10.30
C LYS A 31 7.68 22.42 11.61
N ALA A 32 7.28 21.86 12.74
CA ALA A 32 7.47 22.49 14.06
C ALA A 32 8.94 22.57 14.49
N ARG A 33 9.78 21.61 14.08
CA ARG A 33 11.21 21.56 14.45
C ARG A 33 12.10 22.48 13.61
N LYS A 34 11.66 22.91 12.43
CA LYS A 34 12.48 23.73 11.52
C LYS A 34 11.91 25.15 11.41
N LYS A 35 12.68 26.15 11.85
CA LYS A 35 12.40 27.59 11.59
C LYS A 35 12.28 27.79 10.07
N LYS A 36 11.18 28.44 9.64
CA LYS A 36 10.83 28.92 8.28
C LYS A 36 11.68 28.33 7.12
N GLY A 37 11.07 27.51 6.27
CA GLY A 37 11.61 27.27 4.91
C GLY A 37 11.50 25.85 4.35
N ARG A 38 11.08 24.85 5.13
CA ARG A 38 11.08 23.45 4.66
C ARG A 38 9.69 22.83 4.53
N ILE A 39 8.73 23.62 4.05
CA ILE A 39 7.39 23.15 3.67
C ILE A 39 7.53 22.00 2.66
N LYS A 40 8.37 22.18 1.63
CA LYS A 40 8.66 21.16 0.63
C LYS A 40 9.12 19.84 1.23
N GLU A 41 10.13 19.84 2.10
CA GLU A 41 10.62 18.61 2.75
C GLU A 41 9.55 17.92 3.57
N SER A 42 8.71 18.70 4.27
CA SER A 42 7.64 18.12 5.08
C SER A 42 6.52 17.49 4.25
N GLU A 43 6.21 18.05 3.07
CA GLU A 43 5.24 17.47 2.15
C GLU A 43 5.83 16.26 1.40
N LEU A 44 7.11 16.31 0.99
CA LEU A 44 7.82 15.14 0.45
C LEU A 44 7.86 13.99 1.47
N LEU A 45 8.15 14.30 2.73
CA LEU A 45 8.11 13.32 3.82
C LEU A 45 6.70 12.75 3.99
N ARG A 46 5.66 13.60 3.97
CA ARG A 46 4.26 13.16 4.09
C ARG A 46 3.93 12.15 3.00
N VAL A 47 4.16 12.52 1.74
CA VAL A 47 3.84 11.70 0.57
C VAL A 47 4.67 10.41 0.56
N GLY A 48 5.94 10.46 1.00
CA GLY A 48 6.79 9.28 1.16
C GLY A 48 6.26 8.28 2.19
N ILE A 49 5.84 8.78 3.37
CA ILE A 49 5.23 7.93 4.39
C ILE A 49 3.95 7.28 3.89
N VAL A 50 3.10 8.03 3.18
CA VAL A 50 1.86 7.48 2.59
C VAL A 50 2.18 6.33 1.64
N ARG A 51 3.10 6.55 0.69
CA ARG A 51 3.56 5.51 -0.24
C ARG A 51 4.04 4.27 0.51
N ASP A 52 4.98 4.42 1.43
CA ASP A 52 5.64 3.28 2.09
C ASP A 52 4.65 2.46 2.91
N MET A 53 3.75 3.14 3.63
CA MET A 53 2.75 2.45 4.44
C MET A 53 1.71 1.73 3.59
N LEU A 54 1.23 2.34 2.50
CA LEU A 54 0.27 1.68 1.60
C LEU A 54 0.91 0.46 0.94
N ILE A 55 2.10 0.60 0.37
CA ILE A 55 2.82 -0.50 -0.28
C ILE A 55 3.06 -1.64 0.71
N SER A 56 3.59 -1.34 1.89
CA SER A 56 3.85 -2.36 2.91
C SER A 56 2.58 -3.13 3.30
N ARG A 57 1.43 -2.45 3.39
CA ARG A 57 0.17 -3.10 3.74
C ARG A 57 -0.38 -3.95 2.59
N LEU A 58 -0.33 -3.46 1.35
CA LEU A 58 -0.74 -4.23 0.16
C LEU A 58 0.15 -5.47 -0.02
N ASP A 59 1.46 -5.33 0.19
CA ASP A 59 2.41 -6.46 0.15
C ASP A 59 2.10 -7.49 1.24
N LYS A 60 1.76 -7.05 2.46
CA LYS A 60 1.32 -7.96 3.53
C LYS A 60 0.03 -8.70 3.20
N ILE A 61 -0.94 -8.02 2.58
CA ILE A 61 -2.19 -8.66 2.13
C ILE A 61 -1.83 -9.78 1.15
N VAL A 62 -1.08 -9.48 0.09
CA VAL A 62 -0.69 -10.48 -0.92
C VAL A 62 0.11 -11.63 -0.31
N ALA A 63 1.05 -11.34 0.59
CA ALA A 63 1.90 -12.35 1.24
C ALA A 63 1.12 -13.26 2.22
N SER A 64 -0.04 -12.81 2.70
CA SER A 64 -0.85 -13.61 3.62
C SER A 64 -1.65 -14.72 2.93
N PHE A 65 -1.84 -14.62 1.61
CA PHE A 65 -2.53 -15.66 0.84
C PHE A 65 -1.56 -16.72 0.33
N PRO A 66 -1.94 -18.01 0.37
CA PRO A 66 -1.13 -19.07 -0.21
C PRO A 66 -1.05 -18.94 -1.74
N THR A 67 0.06 -19.39 -2.32
CA THR A 67 0.16 -19.58 -3.77
C THR A 67 -0.81 -20.69 -4.19
N VAL A 68 -1.87 -20.32 -4.90
CA VAL A 68 -2.94 -21.27 -5.27
C VAL A 68 -2.40 -22.45 -6.08
N ASP A 69 -1.35 -22.23 -6.87
CA ASP A 69 -0.72 -23.28 -7.69
C ASP A 69 0.09 -24.30 -6.86
N GLU A 70 0.52 -23.93 -5.65
CA GLU A 70 1.29 -24.79 -4.74
C GLU A 70 0.38 -25.52 -3.73
N LEU A 71 -0.90 -25.18 -3.68
CA LEU A 71 -1.88 -25.86 -2.83
C LEU A 71 -2.08 -27.31 -3.29
N ASN A 72 -2.33 -28.20 -2.32
CA ASN A 72 -2.70 -29.58 -2.62
C ASN A 72 -4.06 -29.65 -3.34
N ILE A 73 -4.37 -30.80 -3.93
CA ILE A 73 -5.59 -31.01 -4.73
C ILE A 73 -6.86 -30.73 -3.92
N PHE A 74 -6.87 -31.09 -2.63
CA PHE A 74 -8.02 -30.86 -1.74
C PHE A 74 -8.30 -29.36 -1.55
N TYR A 75 -7.31 -28.56 -1.16
CA TYR A 75 -7.46 -27.11 -1.00
C TYR A 75 -7.75 -26.40 -2.32
N LYS A 76 -7.15 -26.84 -3.43
CA LYS A 76 -7.47 -26.30 -4.76
C LYS A 76 -8.94 -26.50 -5.11
N LYS A 77 -9.50 -27.69 -4.86
CA LYS A 77 -10.92 -27.98 -5.07
C LYS A 77 -11.81 -27.10 -4.20
N LEU A 78 -11.48 -26.94 -2.91
CA LEU A 78 -12.23 -26.04 -2.02
C LEU A 78 -12.22 -24.60 -2.52
N VAL A 79 -11.05 -24.05 -2.86
CA VAL A 79 -10.96 -22.69 -3.40
C VAL A 79 -11.74 -22.56 -4.70
N SER A 80 -11.65 -23.55 -5.58
CA SER A 80 -12.38 -23.56 -6.85
C SER A 80 -13.89 -23.51 -6.65
N GLU A 81 -14.42 -24.23 -5.67
CA GLU A 81 -15.86 -24.34 -5.44
C GLU A 81 -16.43 -23.10 -4.72
N PHE A 82 -15.73 -22.60 -3.69
CA PHE A 82 -16.28 -21.53 -2.84
C PHE A 82 -15.92 -20.11 -3.32
N ILE A 83 -14.78 -19.93 -3.98
CA ILE A 83 -14.22 -18.59 -4.30
C ILE A 83 -13.96 -18.44 -5.80
N GLY A 84 -13.56 -19.53 -6.46
CA GLY A 84 -13.01 -19.52 -7.81
C GLY A 84 -11.52 -19.17 -7.82
N ILE A 85 -10.71 -20.06 -8.37
CA ILE A 85 -9.25 -19.86 -8.47
C ILE A 85 -8.91 -18.61 -9.30
N VAL A 86 -9.64 -18.41 -10.39
CA VAL A 86 -9.43 -17.28 -11.31
C VAL A 86 -9.72 -15.96 -10.61
N GLU A 87 -10.83 -15.87 -9.87
CA GLU A 87 -11.26 -14.64 -9.20
C GLU A 87 -10.29 -14.27 -8.06
N LEU A 88 -9.84 -15.26 -7.29
CA LEU A 88 -8.81 -15.05 -6.27
C LEU A 88 -7.50 -14.52 -6.88
N LYS A 89 -7.00 -15.14 -7.96
CA LYS A 89 -5.79 -14.68 -8.65
C LYS A 89 -5.96 -13.27 -9.20
N LYS A 90 -7.12 -12.96 -9.80
CA LYS A 90 -7.44 -11.65 -10.36
C LYS A 90 -7.45 -10.57 -9.28
N SER A 91 -8.04 -10.84 -8.13
CA SER A 91 -8.07 -9.92 -7.00
C SER A 91 -6.67 -9.65 -6.43
N LEU A 92 -5.86 -10.70 -6.23
CA LEU A 92 -4.47 -10.56 -5.78
C LEU A 92 -3.61 -9.80 -6.81
N ALA A 93 -3.83 -10.05 -8.10
CA ALA A 93 -3.17 -9.31 -9.17
C ALA A 93 -3.56 -7.82 -9.16
N ALA A 94 -4.83 -7.49 -8.93
CA ALA A 94 -5.29 -6.11 -8.79
C ALA A 94 -4.62 -5.39 -7.61
N VAL A 95 -4.44 -6.07 -6.47
CA VAL A 95 -3.71 -5.53 -5.31
C VAL A 95 -2.24 -5.25 -5.66
N ARG A 96 -1.56 -6.19 -6.34
CA ARG A 96 -0.19 -5.97 -6.84
C ARG A 96 -0.12 -4.82 -7.83
N TRP A 97 -1.12 -4.68 -8.70
CA TRP A 97 -1.21 -3.58 -9.65
C TRP A 97 -1.39 -2.23 -8.95
N ALA A 98 -2.24 -2.15 -7.91
CA ALA A 98 -2.43 -0.94 -7.11
C ALA A 98 -1.11 -0.47 -6.47
N ARG A 99 -0.30 -1.39 -5.93
CA ARG A 99 1.05 -1.10 -5.44
C ARG A 99 1.94 -0.45 -6.51
N VAL A 100 1.93 -0.96 -7.73
CA VAL A 100 2.70 -0.38 -8.85
C VAL A 100 2.19 1.02 -9.19
N LYS A 101 0.88 1.22 -9.23
CA LYS A 101 0.27 2.54 -9.49
C LYS A 101 0.64 3.57 -8.43
N ILE A 102 0.61 3.21 -7.15
CA ILE A 102 1.04 4.08 -6.04
C ILE A 102 2.49 4.52 -6.22
N ASN A 103 3.38 3.59 -6.57
CA ASN A 103 4.79 3.90 -6.83
C ASN A 103 4.97 4.88 -8.01
N ASN A 104 4.22 4.68 -9.09
CA ASN A 104 4.30 5.56 -10.26
C ASN A 104 3.77 6.97 -9.93
N LEU A 105 2.66 7.06 -9.22
CA LEU A 105 2.11 8.35 -8.77
C LEU A 105 3.11 9.08 -7.87
N PHE A 106 3.76 8.36 -6.95
CA PHE A 106 4.80 8.92 -6.10
C PHE A 106 5.98 9.49 -6.90
N LYS A 107 6.47 8.75 -7.92
CA LYS A 107 7.55 9.23 -8.79
C LYS A 107 7.15 10.51 -9.52
N GLN A 108 5.91 10.59 -10.01
CA GLN A 108 5.38 11.79 -10.68
C GLN A 108 5.31 12.99 -9.73
N ILE A 109 4.74 12.82 -8.53
CA ILE A 109 4.67 13.88 -7.52
C ILE A 109 6.07 14.38 -7.14
N ASN A 110 7.01 13.46 -6.91
CA ASN A 110 8.38 13.83 -6.61
C ASN A 110 9.06 14.60 -7.75
N ALA A 111 8.85 14.20 -9.00
CA ALA A 111 9.40 14.89 -10.16
C ALA A 111 8.82 16.31 -10.28
N GLN A 112 7.50 16.48 -10.09
CA GLN A 112 6.85 17.79 -10.09
C GLN A 112 7.38 18.69 -8.97
N MET A 113 7.49 18.15 -7.74
CA MET A 113 8.02 18.88 -6.60
C MET A 113 9.49 19.30 -6.78
N LYS A 114 10.29 18.55 -7.54
CA LYS A 114 11.66 18.94 -7.89
C LYS A 114 11.68 20.14 -8.85
N LYS A 115 10.88 20.10 -9.93
CA LYS A 115 10.82 21.17 -10.93
C LYS A 115 10.47 22.55 -10.36
N VAL A 116 9.64 22.59 -9.31
CA VAL A 116 9.24 23.84 -8.64
C VAL A 116 10.40 24.55 -7.92
N ASP A 117 11.53 23.89 -7.65
CA ASP A 117 12.74 24.56 -7.10
C ASP A 117 13.62 25.22 -8.17
N ASP A 118 13.53 24.74 -9.42
CA ASP A 118 14.42 25.16 -10.51
C ASP A 118 13.84 26.35 -11.31
N SER A 119 12.75 26.97 -10.83
CA SER A 119 12.03 28.10 -11.45
C SER A 119 11.85 29.24 -10.45
#